data_AF-A0A2V8K4V5-F1
#
_entry.id   AF-A0A2V8K4V5-F1
#
_cell.length_a   1.000
_cell.length_b   1.000
_cell.length_c   1.000
_cell.angle_alpha   90.00
_cell.angle_beta   90.00
_cell.angle_gamma   90.00
#
_symmetry.space_group_name_H-M   'P 1'
#
loop_
_entity.id
_entity.type
_entity.pdbx_description
1 polymer ?
#
loop_
_entity_poly.entity_id
_entity_poly.type
_entity_poly.pdbx_seq_one_letter_code
_entity_poly.pdbx_strand_id
1 'polypeptide(L)'
;MKFDDLKILLALEGKWTVSVNGLEYLALSASDISIEDSTLRFGKYSRKIIDLEWLRSDVVRIRTRAKARTQMDTVTFYPGERLPSGAGIRKRRRRFQVEIGRALAAHFGTRKIERQTLYSDRRHGIGGAYPRFVVGIHAVIAVDPEESSAVINGIMRAALLWAPLVRRPVTAVVPRGRYQTLAARLRVMPQVSASIEWLQWDGKAIRPLEDSGAEPETHVQELVIPNVSAEVERICAMAPGAVQAVPHIHGKAISLRLRGLEVARVSHEGISYPLGEPIEQVVKEINELRRHGSRHPLAHTHEERWLESNLIGSIGQILPSIDVRHIYPQVPSFIGEERNIIDLLSVSTDGRLVV
;
A
#
# COMPACT_ATOMS: atom_id res chain seq x y z
N MET A 1 -22.27 10.73 -19.89
CA MET A 1 -21.87 11.31 -18.59
C MET A 1 -21.82 10.25 -17.49
N LYS A 2 -22.89 9.91 -16.73
CA LYS A 2 -22.76 8.98 -15.57
C LYS A 2 -22.10 7.61 -15.88
N PHE A 3 -22.27 7.06 -17.08
CA PHE A 3 -21.71 5.76 -17.46
C PHE A 3 -20.24 5.84 -17.92
N ASP A 4 -19.86 6.90 -18.61
CA ASP A 4 -18.49 7.11 -19.08
C ASP A 4 -17.57 7.38 -17.89
N ASP A 5 -18.05 8.18 -16.92
CA ASP A 5 -17.36 8.41 -15.64
C ASP A 5 -17.17 7.10 -14.86
N LEU A 6 -18.18 6.21 -14.87
CA LEU A 6 -18.09 4.91 -14.24
C LEU A 6 -17.07 4.01 -14.94
N LYS A 7 -17.04 4.00 -16.29
CA LYS A 7 -16.05 3.24 -17.06
C LYS A 7 -14.64 3.70 -16.74
N ILE A 8 -14.42 5.02 -16.74
CA ILE A 8 -13.14 5.63 -16.38
C ILE A 8 -12.76 5.19 -14.97
N LEU A 9 -13.66 5.34 -13.99
CA LEU A 9 -13.39 4.91 -12.61
C LEU A 9 -12.97 3.45 -12.54
N LEU A 10 -13.74 2.54 -13.12
CA LEU A 10 -13.47 1.10 -13.05
C LEU A 10 -12.13 0.72 -13.69
N ALA A 11 -11.66 1.51 -14.65
CA ALA A 11 -10.35 1.33 -15.26
C ALA A 11 -9.18 1.93 -14.45
N LEU A 12 -9.45 2.86 -13.51
CA LEU A 12 -8.39 3.50 -12.70
C LEU A 12 -7.70 2.54 -11.73
N GLU A 13 -8.41 1.53 -11.24
CA GLU A 13 -7.89 0.58 -10.27
C GLU A 13 -7.67 -0.77 -10.94
N GLY A 14 -6.45 -1.31 -10.85
CA GLY A 14 -6.14 -2.63 -11.43
C GLY A 14 -6.88 -3.78 -10.75
N LYS A 15 -7.35 -3.58 -9.51
CA LYS A 15 -8.11 -4.56 -8.73
C LYS A 15 -9.28 -3.90 -8.02
N TRP A 16 -10.36 -4.65 -7.88
CA TRP A 16 -11.59 -4.23 -7.23
C TRP A 16 -12.07 -5.29 -6.24
N THR A 17 -12.57 -4.84 -5.09
CA THR A 17 -13.41 -5.67 -4.23
C THR A 17 -14.86 -5.30 -4.48
N VAL A 18 -15.65 -6.24 -5.01
CA VAL A 18 -17.04 -6.01 -5.40
C VAL A 18 -17.97 -6.69 -4.40
N SER A 19 -18.85 -5.92 -3.78
CA SER A 19 -19.89 -6.44 -2.90
C SER A 19 -21.24 -6.52 -3.60
N VAL A 20 -21.91 -7.67 -3.54
CA VAL A 20 -23.29 -7.84 -4.02
C VAL A 20 -24.23 -7.96 -2.82
N ASN A 21 -25.16 -7.01 -2.72
CA ASN A 21 -26.13 -6.85 -1.62
C ASN A 21 -25.51 -6.80 -0.21
N GLY A 22 -24.21 -6.50 -0.09
CA GLY A 22 -23.49 -6.51 1.18
C GLY A 22 -23.14 -7.91 1.71
N LEU A 23 -23.49 -8.97 0.97
CA LEU A 23 -23.41 -10.37 1.41
C LEU A 23 -22.26 -11.13 0.75
N GLU A 24 -22.10 -10.97 -0.56
CA GLU A 24 -21.02 -11.59 -1.32
C GLU A 24 -19.91 -10.57 -1.58
N TYR A 25 -18.65 -10.99 -1.53
CA TYR A 25 -17.48 -10.18 -1.83
C TYR A 25 -16.59 -10.91 -2.83
N LEU A 26 -16.32 -10.28 -3.96
CA LEU A 26 -15.48 -10.80 -5.04
C LEU A 26 -14.24 -9.92 -5.15
N ALA A 27 -13.07 -10.53 -5.28
CA ALA A 27 -11.87 -9.82 -5.73
C ALA A 27 -11.77 -10.01 -7.25
N LEU A 28 -11.80 -8.91 -8.01
CA LEU A 28 -11.79 -8.91 -9.46
C LEU A 28 -10.66 -8.02 -9.98
N SER A 29 -10.08 -8.39 -11.13
CA SER A 29 -9.24 -7.48 -11.91
C SER A 29 -10.12 -6.45 -12.63
N ALA A 30 -9.57 -5.28 -12.96
CA ALA A 30 -10.23 -4.32 -13.85
C ALA A 30 -10.67 -4.97 -15.18
N SER A 31 -9.83 -5.88 -15.71
CA SER A 31 -10.09 -6.62 -16.94
C SER A 31 -11.32 -7.53 -16.87
N ASP A 32 -11.74 -7.92 -15.66
CA ASP A 32 -12.89 -8.80 -15.45
C ASP A 32 -14.21 -8.02 -15.36
N ILE A 33 -14.15 -6.69 -15.48
CA ILE A 33 -15.29 -5.78 -15.33
C ILE A 33 -15.49 -5.03 -16.64
N SER A 34 -16.70 -5.09 -17.20
CA SER A 34 -17.03 -4.35 -18.41
C SER A 34 -18.42 -3.73 -18.36
N ILE A 35 -18.59 -2.64 -19.10
CA ILE A 35 -19.87 -1.94 -19.25
C ILE A 35 -20.16 -1.74 -20.73
N GLU A 36 -21.21 -2.39 -21.22
CA GLU A 36 -21.70 -2.29 -22.59
C GLU A 36 -23.20 -2.04 -22.54
N ASP A 37 -23.70 -1.01 -23.24
CA ASP A 37 -25.13 -0.71 -23.34
C ASP A 37 -25.88 -0.70 -22.00
N SER A 38 -25.32 -0.01 -21.00
CA SER A 38 -25.84 0.02 -19.61
C SER A 38 -25.91 -1.35 -18.93
N THR A 39 -25.21 -2.35 -19.44
CA THR A 39 -25.07 -3.68 -18.84
C THR A 39 -23.71 -3.80 -18.20
N LEU A 40 -23.70 -3.99 -16.88
CA LEU A 40 -22.50 -4.25 -16.10
C LEU A 40 -22.24 -5.75 -16.06
N ARG A 41 -21.06 -6.17 -16.52
CA ARG A 41 -20.56 -7.54 -16.42
C ARG A 41 -19.37 -7.58 -15.48
N PHE A 42 -19.35 -8.57 -14.58
CA PHE A 42 -18.27 -8.75 -13.62
C PHE A 42 -18.26 -10.19 -13.09
N GLY A 43 -17.13 -10.89 -13.21
CA GLY A 43 -17.06 -12.31 -12.88
C GLY A 43 -18.15 -13.12 -13.60
N LYS A 44 -18.99 -13.83 -12.85
CA LYS A 44 -20.15 -14.59 -13.38
C LYS A 44 -21.44 -13.76 -13.54
N TYR A 45 -21.43 -12.48 -13.18
CA TYR A 45 -22.62 -11.64 -13.13
C TYR A 45 -22.77 -10.79 -14.39
N SER A 46 -24.01 -10.67 -14.87
CA SER A 46 -24.42 -9.74 -15.93
C SER A 46 -25.73 -9.09 -15.53
N ARG A 47 -25.72 -7.75 -15.40
CA ARG A 47 -26.82 -7.00 -14.76
C ARG A 47 -27.03 -5.66 -15.46
N LYS A 48 -28.30 -5.28 -15.67
CA LYS A 48 -28.64 -3.96 -16.21
C LYS A 48 -28.49 -2.90 -15.13
N ILE A 49 -27.74 -1.85 -15.39
CA ILE A 49 -27.59 -0.71 -14.49
C ILE A 49 -28.89 0.10 -14.54
N ILE A 50 -29.44 0.40 -13.36
CA ILE A 50 -30.66 1.18 -13.18
C ILE A 50 -30.31 2.58 -12.68
N ASP A 51 -29.44 2.65 -11.68
CA ASP A 51 -29.01 3.91 -11.08
C ASP A 51 -27.64 3.75 -10.41
N LEU A 52 -27.00 4.89 -10.14
CA LEU A 52 -25.64 4.96 -9.67
C LEU A 52 -25.49 6.09 -8.64
N GLU A 53 -24.87 5.73 -7.52
CA GLU A 53 -24.64 6.56 -6.35
C GLU A 53 -23.13 6.52 -6.00
N TRP A 54 -22.49 7.68 -5.92
CA TRP A 54 -21.12 7.80 -5.46
C TRP A 54 -21.12 7.91 -3.93
N LEU A 55 -20.54 6.92 -3.25
CA LEU A 55 -20.40 6.94 -1.79
C LEU A 55 -19.16 7.71 -1.36
N ARG A 56 -18.11 7.65 -2.18
CA ARG A 56 -16.83 8.38 -2.07
C ARG A 56 -16.32 8.67 -3.49
N SER A 57 -15.18 9.36 -3.61
CA SER A 57 -14.54 9.64 -4.90
C SER A 57 -14.05 8.40 -5.65
N ASP A 58 -13.85 7.30 -4.94
CA ASP A 58 -13.31 6.03 -5.42
C ASP A 58 -14.26 4.83 -5.16
N VAL A 59 -15.37 5.04 -4.43
CA VAL A 59 -16.35 4.00 -4.10
C VAL A 59 -17.69 4.33 -4.73
N VAL A 60 -18.13 3.45 -5.63
CA VAL A 60 -19.40 3.58 -6.33
C VAL A 60 -20.36 2.46 -5.93
N ARG A 61 -21.61 2.83 -5.69
CA ARG A 61 -22.73 1.92 -5.50
C ARG A 61 -23.64 1.99 -6.72
N ILE A 62 -23.92 0.84 -7.29
CA ILE A 62 -24.71 0.68 -8.50
C ILE A 62 -25.95 -0.13 -8.15
N ARG A 63 -27.12 0.46 -8.39
CA ARG A 63 -28.38 -0.26 -8.37
C ARG A 63 -28.55 -0.95 -9.71
N THR A 64 -28.69 -2.27 -9.68
CA THR A 64 -28.73 -3.12 -10.87
C THR A 64 -29.94 -4.04 -10.85
N ARG A 65 -30.25 -4.62 -12.01
CA ARG A 65 -31.29 -5.64 -12.16
C ARG A 65 -30.76 -6.81 -12.97
N ALA A 66 -30.91 -8.03 -12.45
CA ALA A 66 -30.61 -9.24 -13.20
C ALA A 66 -31.69 -9.50 -14.27
N LYS A 67 -31.31 -10.06 -15.42
CA LYS A 67 -32.20 -10.24 -16.59
C LYS A 67 -33.49 -11.01 -16.28
N ALA A 68 -33.46 -11.94 -15.33
CA ALA A 68 -34.57 -12.82 -14.97
C ALA A 68 -35.20 -12.55 -13.59
N ARG A 69 -34.82 -11.47 -12.89
CA ARG A 69 -35.35 -11.14 -11.56
C ARG A 69 -35.95 -9.72 -11.54
N THR A 70 -37.10 -9.59 -10.90
CA THR A 70 -37.77 -8.30 -10.65
C THR A 70 -37.11 -7.52 -9.52
N GLN A 71 -36.51 -8.22 -8.55
CA GLN A 71 -35.81 -7.60 -7.42
C GLN A 71 -34.55 -6.85 -7.88
N MET A 72 -34.35 -5.66 -7.32
CA MET A 72 -33.15 -4.86 -7.55
C MET A 72 -32.02 -5.33 -6.63
N ASP A 73 -30.82 -5.39 -7.18
CA ASP A 73 -29.61 -5.74 -6.46
C ASP A 73 -28.70 -4.52 -6.35
N THR A 74 -28.02 -4.39 -5.22
CA THR A 74 -27.03 -3.34 -4.97
C THR A 74 -25.63 -3.93 -5.15
N VAL A 75 -24.86 -3.38 -6.08
CA VAL A 75 -23.46 -3.75 -6.30
C VAL A 75 -22.58 -2.59 -5.87
N THR A 76 -21.62 -2.81 -4.97
CA THR A 76 -20.71 -1.75 -4.49
C THR A 76 -19.27 -2.12 -4.83
N PHE A 77 -18.57 -1.22 -5.52
CA PHE A 77 -17.18 -1.38 -5.91
C PHE A 77 -16.29 -0.62 -4.93
N TYR A 78 -15.33 -1.33 -4.34
CA TYR A 78 -14.28 -0.77 -3.50
C TYR A 78 -12.93 -0.92 -4.21
N PRO A 79 -12.10 0.12 -4.27
CA PRO A 79 -10.81 0.07 -4.95
C PRO A 79 -9.85 -0.89 -4.23
N GLY A 80 -9.05 -1.61 -5.01
CA GLY A 80 -8.02 -2.54 -4.55
C GLY A 80 -8.54 -3.87 -4.01
N GLU A 81 -7.59 -4.71 -3.57
CA GLU A 81 -7.87 -5.80 -2.65
C GLU A 81 -8.11 -5.17 -1.28
N ARG A 82 -9.36 -5.14 -0.82
CA ARG A 82 -9.79 -4.51 0.43
C ARG A 82 -8.73 -4.68 1.52
N LEU A 83 -8.04 -3.59 1.91
CA LEU A 83 -7.20 -3.58 3.10
C LEU A 83 -8.02 -4.20 4.25
N PRO A 84 -7.45 -5.13 5.03
CA PRO A 84 -8.21 -5.82 6.07
C PRO A 84 -8.88 -4.78 6.95
N SER A 85 -10.20 -4.88 7.10
CA SER A 85 -10.95 -3.92 7.93
C SER A 85 -10.32 -3.83 9.33
N GLY A 86 -10.49 -2.73 10.05
CA GLY A 86 -9.98 -2.64 11.42
C GLY A 86 -10.41 -3.83 12.31
N ALA A 87 -11.58 -4.43 12.03
CA ALA A 87 -12.02 -5.68 12.64
C ALA A 87 -11.22 -6.91 12.16
N GLY A 88 -10.91 -7.01 10.87
CA GLY A 88 -10.04 -8.03 10.29
C GLY A 88 -8.62 -7.99 10.86
N ILE A 89 -8.01 -6.81 10.96
CA ILE A 89 -6.70 -6.61 11.59
C ILE A 89 -6.74 -7.06 13.06
N ARG A 90 -7.77 -6.65 13.82
CA ARG A 90 -7.94 -7.10 15.22
C ARG A 90 -8.11 -8.62 15.33
N LYS A 91 -8.87 -9.24 14.43
CA LYS A 91 -9.07 -10.69 14.40
C LYS A 91 -7.76 -11.42 14.11
N ARG A 92 -6.98 -10.95 13.12
CA ARG A 92 -5.65 -11.49 12.79
C ARG A 92 -4.71 -11.40 13.99
N ARG A 93 -4.53 -10.21 14.56
CA ARG A 93 -3.65 -9.99 15.71
C ARG A 93 -4.04 -10.81 16.93
N ARG A 94 -5.34 -11.03 17.15
CA ARG A 94 -5.83 -11.93 18.23
C ARG A 94 -5.48 -13.38 17.95
N ARG A 95 -5.62 -13.86 16.70
CA ARG A 95 -5.19 -15.20 16.30
C ARG A 95 -3.69 -15.38 16.53
N PHE A 96 -2.87 -14.45 16.04
CA PHE A 96 -1.43 -14.43 16.29
C PHE A 96 -1.11 -14.44 17.78
N GLN A 97 -1.75 -13.60 18.61
CA GLN A 97 -1.53 -13.57 20.07
C GLN A 97 -1.72 -14.95 20.72
N VAL A 98 -2.73 -15.72 20.29
CA VAL A 98 -3.00 -17.07 20.79
C VAL A 98 -1.92 -18.05 20.33
N GLU A 99 -1.54 -18.01 19.06
CA GLU A 99 -0.53 -18.90 18.47
C GLU A 99 0.84 -18.69 19.10
N ILE A 100 1.31 -17.44 19.13
CA ILE A 100 2.61 -17.13 19.73
C ILE A 100 2.61 -17.33 21.25
N GLY A 101 1.48 -17.11 21.93
CA GLY A 101 1.34 -17.42 23.36
C GLY A 101 1.62 -18.89 23.68
N ARG A 102 1.22 -19.83 22.81
CA ARG A 102 1.54 -21.26 22.98
C ARG A 102 3.03 -21.53 22.78
N ALA A 103 3.62 -20.93 21.74
CA ALA A 103 5.05 -21.06 21.45
C ALA A 103 5.91 -20.48 22.59
N LEU A 104 5.49 -19.34 23.17
CA LEU A 104 6.13 -18.73 24.33
C LEU A 104 6.06 -19.63 25.57
N ALA A 105 4.89 -20.19 25.87
CA ALA A 105 4.74 -21.10 27.00
C ALA A 105 5.67 -22.31 26.87
N ALA A 106 5.77 -22.89 25.65
CA ALA A 106 6.69 -23.97 25.34
C ALA A 106 8.16 -23.57 25.47
N HIS A 107 8.55 -22.42 24.90
CA HIS A 107 9.94 -21.92 24.92
C HIS A 107 10.43 -21.63 26.35
N PHE A 108 9.61 -20.97 27.17
CA PHE A 108 9.95 -20.63 28.55
C PHE A 108 9.65 -21.76 29.56
N GLY A 109 9.20 -22.93 29.11
CA GLY A 109 8.89 -24.07 29.99
C GLY A 109 7.77 -23.80 30.99
N THR A 110 6.81 -22.92 30.65
CA THR A 110 5.71 -22.53 31.55
C THR A 110 4.41 -23.23 31.15
N ARG A 111 3.58 -23.57 32.14
CA ARG A 111 2.29 -24.24 31.88
C ARG A 111 1.27 -23.32 31.19
N LYS A 112 1.34 -22.01 31.45
CA LYS A 112 0.42 -21.00 30.88
C LYS A 112 1.04 -19.61 30.91
N ILE A 113 0.51 -18.74 30.05
CA ILE A 113 0.75 -17.30 30.08
C ILE A 113 0.04 -16.68 31.31
N GLU A 114 0.76 -15.91 32.13
CA GLU A 114 0.22 -15.25 33.33
C GLU A 114 -0.68 -14.07 32.95
N ARG A 115 -0.23 -13.27 31.99
CA ARG A 115 -0.96 -12.09 31.49
C ARG A 115 -0.65 -11.89 30.03
N GLN A 116 -1.64 -11.43 29.27
CA GLN A 116 -1.46 -10.98 27.90
C GLN A 116 -2.33 -9.77 27.60
N THR A 117 -1.84 -8.87 26.74
CA THR A 117 -2.60 -7.72 26.25
C THR A 117 -2.32 -7.46 24.78
N LEU A 118 -3.35 -7.06 24.06
CA LEU A 118 -3.29 -6.57 22.68
C LEU A 118 -3.73 -5.10 22.57
N TYR A 119 -4.09 -4.48 23.70
CA TYR A 119 -4.55 -3.09 23.70
C TYR A 119 -3.40 -2.13 23.42
N SER A 120 -3.69 -1.09 22.65
CA SER A 120 -2.76 0.02 22.47
C SER A 120 -2.57 0.76 23.79
N ASP A 121 -1.33 1.00 24.16
CA ASP A 121 -0.97 1.90 25.26
C ASP A 121 -0.58 3.26 24.67
N ARG A 122 -1.59 4.12 24.51
CA ARG A 122 -1.41 5.45 23.92
C ARG A 122 -0.55 6.37 24.78
N ARG A 123 -0.57 6.19 26.11
CA ARG A 123 0.20 7.01 27.05
C ARG A 123 1.70 6.85 26.83
N HIS A 124 2.14 5.64 26.54
CA HIS A 124 3.56 5.32 26.33
C HIS A 124 3.91 5.07 24.86
N GLY A 125 2.98 5.35 23.93
CA GLY A 125 3.22 5.25 22.50
C GLY A 125 3.44 3.82 21.97
N ILE A 126 2.84 2.81 22.60
CA ILE A 126 2.93 1.39 22.19
C ILE A 126 1.63 1.00 21.49
N GLY A 127 1.72 0.69 20.20
CA GLY A 127 0.57 0.34 19.36
C GLY A 127 -0.02 -1.04 19.69
N GLY A 128 -1.28 -1.26 19.33
CA GLY A 128 -1.95 -2.57 19.46
C GLY A 128 -1.50 -3.62 18.44
N ALA A 129 -0.40 -3.38 17.73
CA ALA A 129 0.27 -4.35 16.86
C ALA A 129 1.24 -5.26 17.63
N TYR A 130 1.62 -4.83 18.83
CA TYR A 130 2.62 -5.50 19.65
C TYR A 130 1.92 -6.20 20.83
N PRO A 131 1.46 -7.46 20.67
CA PRO A 131 0.99 -8.21 21.83
C PRO A 131 2.11 -8.32 22.86
N ARG A 132 1.72 -8.13 24.11
CA ARG A 132 2.61 -8.15 25.28
C ARG A 132 2.16 -9.22 26.24
N PHE A 133 3.11 -9.96 26.79
CA PHE A 133 2.90 -11.14 27.60
C PHE A 133 3.73 -11.07 28.88
N VAL A 134 3.24 -11.74 29.89
CA VAL A 134 3.95 -12.03 31.13
C VAL A 134 4.06 -13.55 31.20
N VAL A 135 5.29 -14.07 31.15
CA VAL A 135 5.58 -15.51 31.02
C VAL A 135 6.70 -15.88 31.99
N GLY A 136 6.38 -16.59 33.06
CA GLY A 136 7.37 -16.94 34.09
C GLY A 136 7.92 -15.69 34.76
N ILE A 137 9.21 -15.41 34.62
CA ILE A 137 9.82 -14.14 35.09
C ILE A 137 9.93 -13.08 34.00
N HIS A 138 9.63 -13.42 32.74
CA HIS A 138 9.87 -12.56 31.58
C HIS A 138 8.65 -11.70 31.23
N ALA A 139 8.93 -10.52 30.70
CA ALA A 139 7.97 -9.66 30.01
C ALA A 139 8.27 -9.72 28.51
N VAL A 140 7.39 -10.35 27.73
CA VAL A 140 7.64 -10.59 26.30
C VAL A 140 6.79 -9.66 25.44
N ILE A 141 7.40 -9.03 24.45
CA ILE A 141 6.72 -8.27 23.39
C ILE A 141 6.99 -8.94 22.04
N ALA A 142 5.98 -9.07 21.20
CA ALA A 142 6.12 -9.70 19.90
C ALA A 142 5.42 -8.91 18.80
N VAL A 143 5.62 -9.28 17.54
CA VAL A 143 4.93 -8.71 16.38
C VAL A 143 4.56 -9.79 15.36
N ASP A 144 3.37 -9.65 14.77
CA ASP A 144 2.83 -10.59 13.79
C ASP A 144 3.61 -10.50 12.47
N PRO A 145 4.06 -11.63 11.87
CA PRO A 145 4.76 -11.64 10.58
C PRO A 145 4.01 -10.96 9.44
N GLU A 146 2.68 -10.91 9.49
CA GLU A 146 1.82 -10.27 8.50
C GLU A 146 1.67 -8.74 8.69
N GLU A 147 2.32 -8.13 9.70
CA GLU A 147 2.38 -6.67 9.81
C GLU A 147 3.31 -6.05 8.75
N SER A 148 3.18 -4.74 8.54
CA SER A 148 4.07 -4.02 7.63
C SER A 148 5.49 -3.96 8.19
N SER A 149 6.49 -3.80 7.31
CA SER A 149 7.90 -3.66 7.73
C SER A 149 8.11 -2.50 8.71
N ALA A 150 7.40 -1.38 8.53
CA ALA A 150 7.44 -0.26 9.47
C ALA A 150 6.99 -0.65 10.88
N VAL A 151 5.94 -1.48 11.00
CA VAL A 151 5.44 -1.98 12.28
C VAL A 151 6.42 -3.02 12.86
N ILE A 152 6.91 -3.96 12.06
CA ILE A 152 7.87 -4.97 12.52
C ILE A 152 9.14 -4.29 13.07
N ASN A 153 9.73 -3.36 12.31
CA ASN A 153 10.89 -2.58 12.75
C ASN A 153 10.60 -1.67 13.95
N GLY A 154 9.34 -1.27 14.14
CA GLY A 154 8.89 -0.50 15.28
C GLY A 154 8.90 -1.25 16.61
N ILE A 155 9.05 -2.59 16.60
CA ILE A 155 9.10 -3.40 17.83
C ILE A 155 10.25 -2.99 18.74
N MET A 156 11.40 -2.56 18.19
CA MET A 156 12.54 -2.13 18.99
C MET A 156 12.22 -0.92 19.85
N ARG A 157 11.61 0.09 19.24
CA ARG A 157 11.11 1.26 19.95
C ARG A 157 10.05 0.85 20.99
N ALA A 158 9.12 -0.03 20.63
CA ALA A 158 8.07 -0.48 21.53
C ALA A 158 8.64 -1.22 22.75
N ALA A 159 9.64 -2.10 22.55
CA ALA A 159 10.31 -2.84 23.61
C ALA A 159 11.08 -1.90 24.54
N LEU A 160 11.84 -0.95 24.00
CA LEU A 160 12.59 0.06 24.77
C LEU A 160 11.67 0.96 25.61
N LEU A 161 10.55 1.40 25.05
CA LEU A 161 9.56 2.20 25.79
C LEU A 161 8.85 1.38 26.86
N TRP A 162 8.68 0.08 26.64
CA TRP A 162 7.99 -0.79 27.58
C TRP A 162 8.89 -1.27 28.72
N ALA A 163 10.17 -1.50 28.47
CA ALA A 163 11.14 -2.00 29.45
C ALA A 163 11.13 -1.28 30.81
N PRO A 164 11.19 0.07 30.90
CA PRO A 164 11.16 0.73 32.21
C PRO A 164 9.81 0.61 32.93
N LEU A 165 8.73 0.22 32.23
CA LEU A 165 7.39 0.07 32.79
C LEU A 165 7.16 -1.32 33.37
N VAL A 166 7.98 -2.31 32.98
CA VAL A 166 7.89 -3.68 33.46
C VAL A 166 9.07 -3.99 34.35
N ARG A 167 8.81 -4.36 35.60
CA ARG A 167 9.83 -4.76 36.58
C ARG A 167 10.30 -6.20 36.35
N ARG A 168 10.57 -6.56 35.09
CA ARG A 168 10.90 -7.92 34.62
C ARG A 168 11.86 -7.83 33.44
N PRO A 169 12.76 -8.82 33.25
CA PRO A 169 13.56 -8.93 32.03
C PRO A 169 12.67 -8.88 30.79
N VAL A 170 13.02 -8.04 29.82
CA VAL A 170 12.25 -7.88 28.58
C VAL A 170 12.84 -8.75 27.49
N THR A 171 11.95 -9.49 26.83
CA THR A 171 12.27 -10.28 25.64
C THR A 171 11.45 -9.76 24.46
N ALA A 172 12.09 -9.51 23.32
CA ALA A 172 11.43 -9.13 22.08
C ALA A 172 11.48 -10.29 21.08
N VAL A 173 10.33 -10.67 20.53
CA VAL A 173 10.21 -11.75 19.54
C VAL A 173 9.84 -11.19 18.18
N VAL A 174 10.69 -11.43 17.19
CA VAL A 174 10.50 -10.96 15.81
C VAL A 174 10.26 -12.10 14.81
N PRO A 175 9.58 -11.85 13.69
CA PRO A 175 9.40 -12.84 12.63
C PRO A 175 10.74 -13.21 11.98
N ARG A 176 10.95 -14.51 11.74
CA ARG A 176 12.06 -14.97 10.90
C ARG A 176 11.94 -14.38 9.48
N GLY A 177 13.05 -13.91 8.92
CA GLY A 177 13.11 -13.34 7.56
C GLY A 177 12.73 -11.86 7.47
N ARG A 178 12.22 -11.25 8.55
CA ARG A 178 11.83 -9.82 8.61
C ARG A 178 12.50 -9.08 9.75
N TYR A 179 13.79 -9.30 9.95
CA TYR A 179 14.56 -8.75 11.06
C TYR A 179 15.85 -8.04 10.61
N GLN A 180 16.12 -7.93 9.30
CA GLN A 180 17.39 -7.46 8.76
C GLN A 180 17.65 -5.99 9.16
N THR A 181 16.66 -5.12 9.01
CA THR A 181 16.77 -3.71 9.43
C THR A 181 16.95 -3.60 10.95
N LEU A 182 16.27 -4.45 11.72
CA LEU A 182 16.42 -4.52 13.17
C LEU A 182 17.83 -4.97 13.56
N ALA A 183 18.34 -6.06 12.99
CA ALA A 183 19.69 -6.58 13.27
C ALA A 183 20.78 -5.56 12.95
N ALA A 184 20.67 -4.88 11.80
CA ALA A 184 21.57 -3.78 11.44
C ALA A 184 21.58 -2.65 12.49
N ARG A 185 20.41 -2.28 13.03
CA ARG A 185 20.32 -1.28 14.11
C ARG A 185 20.92 -1.78 15.43
N LEU A 186 20.65 -3.03 15.80
CA LEU A 186 21.17 -3.63 17.03
C LEU A 186 22.71 -3.71 17.01
N ARG A 187 23.34 -3.96 15.85
CA ARG A 187 24.80 -3.93 15.69
C ARG A 187 25.42 -2.59 16.07
N VAL A 188 24.77 -1.48 15.72
CA VAL A 188 25.26 -0.12 16.04
C VAL A 188 24.71 0.42 17.37
N MET A 189 23.89 -0.37 18.08
CA MET A 189 23.28 -0.01 19.37
C MET A 189 23.55 -1.09 20.44
N PRO A 190 24.81 -1.32 20.85
CA PRO A 190 25.19 -2.44 21.72
C PRO A 190 24.50 -2.40 23.09
N GLN A 191 24.23 -1.20 23.63
CA GLN A 191 23.50 -1.05 24.90
C GLN A 191 22.06 -1.57 24.80
N VAL A 192 21.38 -1.29 23.68
CA VAL A 192 20.01 -1.77 23.42
C VAL A 192 20.03 -3.28 23.20
N SER A 193 20.99 -3.77 22.40
CA SER A 193 21.16 -5.19 22.13
C SER A 193 21.36 -6.01 23.42
N ALA A 194 22.11 -5.49 24.40
CA ALA A 194 22.33 -6.16 25.68
C ALA A 194 21.17 -6.00 26.69
N SER A 195 20.37 -4.93 26.58
CA SER A 195 19.29 -4.63 27.55
C SER A 195 18.02 -5.46 27.36
N ILE A 196 17.84 -6.05 26.18
CA ILE A 196 16.65 -6.80 25.79
C ILE A 196 17.12 -8.14 25.22
N GLU A 197 16.48 -9.23 25.61
CA GLU A 197 16.69 -10.53 24.97
C GLU A 197 15.96 -10.55 23.61
N TRP A 198 16.67 -10.89 22.54
CA TRP A 198 16.12 -10.90 21.19
C TRP A 198 15.93 -12.33 20.69
N LEU A 199 14.69 -12.68 20.37
CA LEU A 199 14.30 -13.99 19.85
C LEU A 199 13.64 -13.84 18.49
N GLN A 200 13.64 -14.91 17.71
CA GLN A 200 12.94 -15.03 16.43
C GLN A 200 11.90 -16.15 16.46
N TRP A 201 10.82 -15.99 15.71
CA TRP A 201 9.76 -16.97 15.53
C TRP A 201 9.56 -17.30 14.05
N ASP A 202 9.59 -18.59 13.71
CA ASP A 202 9.42 -19.11 12.34
C ASP A 202 7.99 -19.59 12.05
N GLY A 203 7.03 -19.26 12.91
CA GLY A 203 5.66 -19.78 12.86
C GLY A 203 5.45 -21.06 13.66
N LYS A 204 6.53 -21.72 14.12
CA LYS A 204 6.46 -22.97 14.90
C LYS A 204 7.25 -22.86 16.20
N ALA A 205 8.53 -22.54 16.13
CA ALA A 205 9.45 -22.52 17.26
C ALA A 205 10.03 -21.13 17.49
N ILE A 206 10.31 -20.82 18.75
CA ILE A 206 11.04 -19.62 19.15
C ILE A 206 12.49 -20.00 19.40
N ARG A 207 13.41 -19.21 18.83
CA ARG A 207 14.87 -19.41 18.93
C ARG A 207 15.55 -18.07 19.20
N PRO A 208 16.80 -18.06 19.68
CA PRO A 208 17.60 -16.84 19.69
C PRO A 208 17.63 -16.16 18.32
N LEU A 209 17.59 -14.83 18.29
CA LEU A 209 17.79 -14.07 17.07
C LEU A 209 19.23 -14.29 16.60
N GLU A 210 19.38 -14.88 15.42
CA GLU A 210 20.69 -15.05 14.78
C GLU A 210 20.89 -13.91 13.79
N ASP A 211 21.88 -13.05 14.04
CA ASP A 211 22.35 -12.10 13.04
C ASP A 211 23.42 -12.79 12.19
N SER A 212 23.12 -13.04 10.92
CA SER A 212 24.09 -13.64 9.99
C SER A 212 25.25 -12.68 9.68
N GLY A 213 25.15 -11.39 10.05
CA GLY A 213 26.10 -10.34 9.72
C GLY A 213 26.09 -9.95 8.24
N ALA A 214 25.44 -10.74 7.40
CA ALA A 214 25.33 -10.51 5.97
C ALA A 214 24.65 -9.17 5.70
N GLU A 215 25.22 -8.40 4.79
CA GLU A 215 24.50 -7.27 4.25
C GLU A 215 23.29 -7.80 3.47
N PRO A 216 22.12 -7.17 3.65
CA PRO A 216 20.92 -7.56 2.92
C PRO A 216 21.21 -7.52 1.42
N GLU A 217 20.78 -8.53 0.67
CA GLU A 217 21.04 -8.59 -0.77
C GLU A 217 20.38 -7.41 -1.49
N THR A 218 21.22 -6.46 -1.93
CA THR A 218 20.77 -5.22 -2.60
C THR A 218 20.92 -5.29 -4.12
N HIS A 219 20.92 -6.48 -4.73
CA HIS A 219 21.07 -6.59 -6.18
C HIS A 219 19.89 -5.92 -6.90
N VAL A 220 20.15 -4.75 -7.46
CA VAL A 220 19.24 -4.04 -8.36
C VAL A 220 19.60 -4.44 -9.79
N GLN A 221 18.59 -4.78 -10.60
CA GLN A 221 18.78 -4.86 -12.05
C GLN A 221 18.53 -3.49 -12.65
N GLU A 222 19.37 -3.07 -13.58
CA GLU A 222 19.15 -1.83 -14.31
C GLU A 222 17.80 -1.87 -15.03
N LEU A 223 16.98 -0.84 -14.81
CA LEU A 223 15.75 -0.67 -15.56
C LEU A 223 16.09 -0.10 -16.93
N VAL A 224 16.03 -0.96 -17.96
CA VAL A 224 16.08 -0.51 -19.35
C VAL A 224 14.79 0.24 -19.66
N ILE A 225 14.88 1.56 -19.81
CA ILE A 225 13.76 2.40 -20.24
C ILE A 225 13.53 2.15 -21.73
N PRO A 226 12.30 1.85 -22.16
CA PRO A 226 12.02 1.63 -23.57
C PRO A 226 12.29 2.91 -24.38
N ASN A 227 12.91 2.77 -25.55
CA ASN A 227 13.14 3.88 -26.47
C ASN A 227 11.85 4.23 -27.22
N VAL A 228 10.97 5.00 -26.56
CA VAL A 228 9.62 5.35 -27.04
C VAL A 228 9.36 6.87 -26.96
N SER A 229 10.40 7.67 -27.22
CA SER A 229 10.36 9.13 -27.03
C SER A 229 9.31 9.81 -27.91
N ALA A 230 9.16 9.41 -29.17
CA ALA A 230 8.23 10.04 -30.11
C ALA A 230 6.77 9.91 -29.66
N GLU A 231 6.33 8.72 -29.22
CA GLU A 231 4.98 8.49 -28.73
C GLU A 231 4.71 9.24 -27.42
N VAL A 232 5.71 9.26 -26.52
CA VAL A 232 5.65 9.98 -25.24
C VAL A 232 5.51 11.48 -25.48
N GLU A 233 6.35 12.06 -26.35
CA GLU A 233 6.31 13.48 -26.71
C GLU A 233 4.96 13.87 -27.31
N ARG A 234 4.44 13.06 -28.24
CA ARG A 234 3.14 13.29 -28.89
C ARG A 234 1.99 13.37 -27.88
N ILE A 235 1.93 12.44 -26.91
CA ILE A 235 0.83 12.43 -25.93
C ILE A 235 1.02 13.52 -24.87
N CYS A 236 2.26 13.79 -24.44
CA CYS A 236 2.56 14.90 -23.53
C CYS A 236 2.17 16.26 -24.14
N ALA A 237 2.31 16.42 -25.46
CA ALA A 237 1.92 17.64 -26.18
C ALA A 237 0.40 17.91 -26.18
N MET A 238 -0.44 16.90 -25.90
CA MET A 238 -1.91 17.07 -25.87
C MET A 238 -2.37 17.96 -24.70
N ALA A 239 -1.65 17.94 -23.58
CA ALA A 239 -1.91 18.82 -22.44
C ALA A 239 -0.59 19.17 -21.72
N PRO A 240 0.16 20.16 -22.25
CA PRO A 240 1.48 20.51 -21.75
C PRO A 240 1.46 20.89 -20.26
N GLY A 241 2.38 20.31 -19.49
CA GLY A 241 2.49 20.51 -18.04
C GLY A 241 1.45 19.77 -17.20
N ALA A 242 0.35 19.29 -17.80
CA ALA A 242 -0.66 18.49 -17.10
C ALA A 242 -0.43 16.98 -17.25
N VAL A 243 0.11 16.56 -18.40
CA VAL A 243 0.54 15.18 -18.66
C VAL A 243 2.03 15.04 -18.34
N GLN A 244 2.36 14.05 -17.52
CA GLN A 244 3.73 13.74 -17.08
C GLN A 244 4.09 12.30 -17.45
N ALA A 245 5.29 12.11 -17.98
CA ALA A 245 5.87 10.79 -18.22
C ALA A 245 6.57 10.29 -16.95
N VAL A 246 6.20 9.09 -16.49
CA VAL A 246 6.75 8.46 -15.28
C VAL A 246 7.14 7.02 -15.61
N PRO A 247 8.32 6.53 -15.17
CA PRO A 247 8.68 5.12 -15.35
C PRO A 247 7.64 4.18 -14.71
N HIS A 248 7.23 3.17 -15.45
CA HIS A 248 6.37 2.09 -14.97
C HIS A 248 7.19 0.80 -14.84
N ILE A 249 7.89 0.67 -13.71
CA ILE A 249 8.90 -0.37 -13.45
C ILE A 249 8.38 -1.79 -13.72
N HIS A 250 7.22 -2.15 -13.15
CA HIS A 250 6.67 -3.50 -13.27
C HIS A 250 6.31 -3.88 -14.72
N GLY A 251 5.93 -2.89 -15.52
CA GLY A 251 5.49 -3.07 -16.90
C GLY A 251 6.57 -2.78 -17.93
N LYS A 252 7.80 -2.46 -17.51
CA LYS A 252 8.91 -2.04 -18.40
C LYS A 252 8.43 -1.01 -19.45
N ALA A 253 7.71 -0.01 -18.97
CA ALA A 253 6.97 0.94 -19.80
C ALA A 253 7.13 2.37 -19.26
N ILE A 254 6.65 3.35 -20.03
CA ILE A 254 6.44 4.73 -19.59
C ILE A 254 4.94 4.94 -19.37
N SER A 255 4.57 5.32 -18.15
CA SER A 255 3.22 5.72 -17.75
C SER A 255 3.04 7.20 -18.04
N LEU A 256 2.03 7.57 -18.82
CA LEU A 256 1.67 8.95 -19.12
C LEU A 256 0.47 9.33 -18.26
N ARG A 257 0.71 10.23 -17.29
CA ARG A 257 -0.24 10.55 -16.24
C ARG A 257 -0.75 11.98 -16.37
N LEU A 258 -2.06 12.16 -16.50
CA LEU A 258 -2.72 13.45 -16.41
C LEU A 258 -3.14 13.70 -14.96
N ARG A 259 -2.46 14.63 -14.26
CA ARG A 259 -2.75 14.95 -12.84
C ARG A 259 -2.86 13.68 -11.96
N GLY A 260 -1.92 12.77 -12.13
CA GLY A 260 -1.83 11.49 -11.41
C GLY A 260 -2.64 10.33 -11.97
N LEU A 261 -3.50 10.52 -12.99
CA LEU A 261 -4.26 9.43 -13.63
C LEU A 261 -3.55 8.93 -14.89
N GLU A 262 -3.25 7.63 -14.97
CA GLU A 262 -2.63 7.03 -16.16
C GLU A 262 -3.62 7.04 -17.34
N VAL A 263 -3.36 7.91 -18.33
CA VAL A 263 -4.18 8.02 -19.55
C VAL A 263 -3.64 7.17 -20.68
N ALA A 264 -2.32 6.91 -20.67
CA ALA A 264 -1.66 6.05 -21.63
C ALA A 264 -0.44 5.37 -21.00
N ARG A 265 -0.05 4.22 -21.55
CA ARG A 265 1.16 3.50 -21.21
C ARG A 265 1.86 3.07 -22.47
N VAL A 266 3.15 3.37 -22.57
CA VAL A 266 3.96 3.11 -23.77
C VAL A 266 5.07 2.13 -23.41
N SER A 267 5.10 0.98 -24.05
CA SER A 267 6.15 -0.04 -23.89
C SER A 267 6.71 -0.46 -25.25
N HIS A 268 7.67 -1.38 -25.26
CA HIS A 268 8.13 -2.01 -26.51
C HIS A 268 7.05 -2.83 -27.23
N GLU A 269 6.01 -3.27 -26.51
CA GLU A 269 4.92 -4.08 -27.06
C GLU A 269 3.83 -3.22 -27.71
N GLY A 270 3.85 -1.90 -27.47
CA GLY A 270 2.93 -0.94 -28.04
C GLY A 270 2.41 0.07 -27.02
N ILE A 271 1.30 0.72 -27.39
CA ILE A 271 0.62 1.72 -26.56
C ILE A 271 -0.69 1.12 -26.04
N SER A 272 -0.95 1.27 -24.75
CA SER A 272 -2.27 1.02 -24.19
C SER A 272 -2.88 2.31 -23.63
N TYR A 273 -4.20 2.40 -23.71
CA TYR A 273 -4.98 3.53 -23.22
C TYR A 273 -5.95 3.02 -22.14
N PRO A 274 -5.52 2.96 -20.87
CA PRO A 274 -6.32 2.36 -19.80
C PRO A 274 -7.71 2.98 -19.66
N LEU A 275 -7.83 4.27 -19.94
CA LEU A 275 -9.08 5.03 -19.80
C LEU A 275 -9.90 5.10 -21.10
N GLY A 276 -9.45 4.39 -22.14
CA GLY A 276 -10.15 4.26 -23.41
C GLY A 276 -9.59 5.13 -24.53
N GLU A 277 -10.20 4.98 -25.71
CA GLU A 277 -9.89 5.68 -26.95
C GLU A 277 -11.14 6.42 -27.46
N PRO A 278 -10.99 7.52 -28.23
CA PRO A 278 -9.72 8.15 -28.65
C PRO A 278 -9.04 8.95 -27.52
N ILE A 279 -7.71 8.84 -27.43
CA ILE A 279 -6.92 9.41 -26.32
C ILE A 279 -7.03 10.93 -26.24
N GLU A 280 -7.14 11.63 -27.37
CA GLU A 280 -7.26 13.10 -27.41
C GLU A 280 -8.54 13.57 -26.69
N GLN A 281 -9.64 12.82 -26.85
CA GLN A 281 -10.90 13.12 -26.18
C GLN A 281 -10.80 12.83 -24.68
N VAL A 282 -10.22 11.68 -24.31
CA VAL A 282 -10.01 11.31 -22.90
C VAL A 282 -9.15 12.35 -22.18
N VAL A 283 -8.04 12.77 -22.78
CA VAL A 283 -7.15 13.80 -22.22
C VAL A 283 -7.89 15.11 -22.02
N LYS A 284 -8.66 15.55 -23.02
CA LYS A 284 -9.45 16.79 -22.94
C LYS A 284 -10.49 16.73 -21.81
N GLU A 285 -11.29 15.67 -21.78
CA GLU A 285 -12.36 15.50 -20.78
C GLU A 285 -11.80 15.44 -19.36
N ILE A 286 -10.77 14.62 -19.11
CA ILE A 286 -10.18 14.52 -17.77
C ILE A 286 -9.54 15.85 -17.37
N ASN A 287 -8.89 16.58 -18.28
CA ASN A 287 -8.30 17.87 -17.97
C ASN A 287 -9.34 18.93 -17.54
N GLU A 288 -10.52 18.91 -18.17
CA GLU A 288 -11.65 19.78 -17.82
C GLU A 288 -12.29 19.38 -16.47
N LEU A 289 -12.46 18.08 -16.23
CA LEU A 289 -13.10 17.55 -15.02
C LEU A 289 -12.21 17.65 -13.78
N ARG A 290 -10.92 17.32 -13.91
CA ARG A 290 -9.98 17.15 -12.80
C ARG A 290 -9.19 18.43 -12.51
N ARG A 291 -9.89 19.53 -12.25
CA ARG A 291 -9.31 20.84 -11.96
C ARG A 291 -9.55 21.27 -10.51
N HIS A 292 -8.70 22.18 -10.02
CA HIS A 292 -8.86 22.76 -8.68
C HIS A 292 -10.27 23.36 -8.52
N GLY A 293 -10.95 23.04 -7.41
CA GLY A 293 -12.32 23.50 -7.13
C GLY A 293 -13.43 22.77 -7.88
N SER A 294 -13.11 21.78 -8.72
CA SER A 294 -14.12 20.91 -9.33
C SER A 294 -14.82 20.08 -8.25
N ARG A 295 -16.14 19.94 -8.36
CA ARG A 295 -16.96 19.07 -7.49
C ARG A 295 -17.18 17.68 -8.10
N HIS A 296 -16.58 17.41 -9.26
CA HIS A 296 -16.75 16.14 -9.94
C HIS A 296 -16.06 15.02 -9.14
N PRO A 297 -16.66 13.83 -8.97
CA PRO A 297 -16.02 12.74 -8.23
C PRO A 297 -14.63 12.38 -8.75
N LEU A 298 -14.44 12.35 -10.08
CA LEU A 298 -13.14 12.11 -10.71
C LEU A 298 -12.10 13.21 -10.43
N ALA A 299 -12.47 14.37 -9.91
CA ALA A 299 -11.52 15.37 -9.43
C ALA A 299 -10.84 14.97 -8.11
N HIS A 300 -11.48 14.08 -7.35
CA HIS A 300 -11.06 13.68 -6.00
C HIS A 300 -10.57 12.23 -5.92
N THR A 301 -10.62 11.47 -7.02
CA THR A 301 -10.06 10.10 -7.07
C THR A 301 -8.53 10.18 -7.09
N HIS A 302 -7.80 9.32 -6.37
CA HIS A 302 -6.33 9.36 -6.32
C HIS A 302 -5.72 10.76 -6.05
N GLU A 303 -6.21 11.45 -5.02
CA GLU A 303 -5.73 12.81 -4.68
C GLU A 303 -4.23 12.86 -4.37
N GLU A 304 -3.67 11.82 -3.74
CA GLU A 304 -2.23 11.71 -3.46
C GLU A 304 -1.39 11.69 -4.75
N ARG A 305 -1.83 10.95 -5.78
CA ARG A 305 -1.14 10.94 -7.09
C ARG A 305 -1.23 12.29 -7.79
N TRP A 306 -2.32 13.02 -7.61
CA TRP A 306 -2.42 14.38 -8.14
C TRP A 306 -1.51 15.33 -7.38
N LEU A 307 -1.45 15.22 -6.05
CA LEU A 307 -0.55 16.00 -5.22
C LEU A 307 0.92 15.74 -5.61
N GLU A 308 1.31 14.48 -5.81
CA GLU A 308 2.61 14.08 -6.32
C GLU A 308 2.90 14.76 -7.66
N SER A 309 1.99 14.70 -8.64
CA SER A 309 2.16 15.38 -9.94
C SER A 309 2.32 16.90 -9.81
N ASN A 310 1.54 17.54 -8.94
CA ASN A 310 1.64 18.99 -8.70
C ASN A 310 2.98 19.34 -8.06
N LEU A 311 3.41 18.54 -7.08
CA LEU A 311 4.67 18.70 -6.39
C LEU A 311 5.83 18.55 -7.37
N ILE A 312 5.89 17.47 -8.15
CA ILE A 312 6.95 17.26 -9.16
C ILE A 312 7.06 18.45 -10.12
N GLY A 313 5.92 18.95 -10.63
CA GLY A 313 5.91 20.05 -11.59
C GLY A 313 6.31 21.42 -11.00
N SER A 314 6.23 21.59 -9.67
CA SER A 314 6.43 22.89 -9.02
C SER A 314 7.38 22.84 -7.82
N ILE A 315 8.12 21.74 -7.62
CA ILE A 315 8.87 21.51 -6.37
C ILE A 315 9.92 22.60 -6.14
N GLY A 316 10.57 23.10 -7.19
CA GLY A 316 11.56 24.17 -7.07
C GLY A 316 10.97 25.51 -6.62
N GLN A 317 9.65 25.73 -6.77
CA GLN A 317 8.96 26.92 -6.26
C GLN A 317 8.66 26.79 -4.75
N ILE A 318 8.44 25.56 -4.28
CA ILE A 318 8.09 25.26 -2.88
C ILE A 318 9.36 25.07 -2.04
N LEU A 319 10.34 24.37 -2.60
CA LEU A 319 11.62 24.02 -1.99
C LEU A 319 12.77 24.44 -2.92
N PRO A 320 13.20 25.72 -2.89
CA PRO A 320 14.23 26.24 -3.78
C PRO A 320 15.60 25.56 -3.66
N SER A 321 15.85 24.85 -2.56
CA SER A 321 17.08 24.09 -2.33
C SER A 321 17.13 22.76 -3.07
N ILE A 322 16.07 22.35 -3.78
CA ILE A 322 16.00 21.09 -4.53
C ILE A 322 16.59 21.26 -5.94
N ASP A 323 17.42 20.31 -6.36
CA ASP A 323 17.83 20.18 -7.76
C ASP A 323 16.73 19.51 -8.58
N VAL A 324 15.97 20.33 -9.32
CA VAL A 324 14.82 19.88 -10.12
C VAL A 324 15.17 18.90 -11.25
N ARG A 325 16.46 18.72 -11.57
CA ARG A 325 16.91 17.71 -12.54
C ARG A 325 16.85 16.28 -12.00
N HIS A 326 16.77 16.13 -10.67
CA HIS A 326 16.85 14.86 -9.97
C HIS A 326 15.61 14.67 -9.09
N ILE A 327 14.49 14.33 -9.71
CA ILE A 327 13.22 14.04 -9.02
C ILE A 327 12.76 12.66 -9.45
N TYR A 328 12.67 11.75 -8.49
CA TYR A 328 12.33 10.36 -8.72
C TYR A 328 11.07 10.01 -7.93
N PRO A 329 9.92 9.80 -8.59
CA PRO A 329 8.71 9.33 -7.93
C PRO A 329 8.76 7.81 -7.70
N GLN A 330 8.06 7.35 -6.68
CA GLN A 330 7.78 5.92 -6.42
C GLN A 330 9.04 5.06 -6.38
N VAL A 331 10.09 5.52 -5.69
CA VAL A 331 11.39 4.84 -5.63
C VAL A 331 11.31 3.61 -4.73
N PRO A 332 11.56 2.40 -5.24
CA PRO A 332 11.63 1.21 -4.41
C PRO A 332 12.79 1.33 -3.41
N SER A 333 12.51 1.06 -2.14
CA SER A 333 13.50 0.94 -1.08
C SER A 333 13.43 -0.48 -0.53
N PHE A 334 14.55 -1.19 -0.48
CA PHE A 334 14.57 -2.55 0.02
C PHE A 334 15.81 -2.89 0.82
N ILE A 335 15.62 -3.75 1.81
CA ILE A 335 16.65 -4.27 2.72
C ILE A 335 16.32 -5.75 2.95
N GLY A 336 16.98 -6.65 2.21
CA GLY A 336 16.73 -8.09 2.29
C GLY A 336 15.34 -8.43 1.75
N GLU A 337 14.50 -9.07 2.56
CA GLU A 337 13.10 -9.34 2.19
C GLU A 337 12.17 -8.13 2.43
N GLU A 338 12.65 -7.07 3.08
CA GLU A 338 11.86 -5.86 3.33
C GLU A 338 11.78 -5.02 2.05
N ARG A 339 10.56 -4.76 1.58
CA ARG A 339 10.29 -3.91 0.41
C ARG A 339 9.36 -2.78 0.82
N ASN A 340 9.78 -1.55 0.54
CA ASN A 340 9.02 -0.31 0.73
C ASN A 340 9.10 0.52 -0.56
N ILE A 341 8.30 1.58 -0.62
CA ILE A 341 8.33 2.57 -1.70
C ILE A 341 8.42 3.94 -1.05
N ILE A 342 9.36 4.75 -1.52
CA ILE A 342 9.47 6.17 -1.22
C ILE A 342 8.61 6.91 -2.23
N ASP A 343 7.70 7.75 -1.77
CA ASP A 343 6.79 8.48 -2.67
C ASP A 343 7.56 9.41 -3.60
N LEU A 344 8.50 10.19 -3.08
CA LEU A 344 9.36 11.08 -3.85
C LEU A 344 10.78 11.08 -3.27
N LEU A 345 11.78 10.87 -4.12
CA LEU A 345 13.18 11.01 -3.77
C LEU A 345 13.81 12.10 -4.64
N SER A 346 14.54 13.00 -4.00
CA SER A 346 15.27 14.05 -4.70
C SER A 346 16.62 14.32 -4.02
N VAL A 347 17.38 15.26 -4.59
CA VAL A 347 18.64 15.75 -4.03
C VAL A 347 18.57 17.27 -3.93
N SER A 348 19.09 17.80 -2.84
CA SER A 348 19.30 19.23 -2.70
C SER A 348 20.50 19.71 -3.52
N THR A 349 20.60 21.01 -3.73
CA THR A 349 21.72 21.64 -4.45
C THR A 349 23.07 21.46 -3.74
N ASP A 350 23.08 21.15 -2.43
CA ASP A 350 24.27 20.79 -1.65
C ASP A 350 24.54 19.27 -1.60
N GLY A 351 23.82 18.47 -2.39
CA GLY A 351 24.08 17.04 -2.55
C GLY A 351 23.51 16.13 -1.45
N ARG A 352 22.50 16.60 -0.70
CA ARG A 352 21.82 15.78 0.32
C ARG A 352 20.55 15.15 -0.24
N LEU A 353 20.30 13.90 0.14
CA LEU A 353 19.04 13.24 -0.21
C LEU A 353 17.86 13.90 0.53
N VAL A 354 16.76 14.07 -0.18
CA VAL A 354 15.47 14.54 0.35
C VAL A 354 14.41 13.50 0.01
N VAL A 355 13.69 13.05 1.03
CA VAL A 355 12.66 11.99 0.99
C VAL A 355 11.34 12.57 1.47
#